data_AF-A0A3B9L6R8-F1
#
_entry.id   AF-A0A3B9L6R8-F1
#
_cell.length_a   1.000
_cell.length_b   1.000
_cell.length_c   1.000
_cell.angle_alpha   90.00
_cell.angle_beta   90.00
_cell.angle_gamma   90.00
#
_symmetry.space_group_name_H-M   'P 1'
#
loop_
_entity.id
_entity.type
_entity.pdbx_description
1 polymer ?
#
loop_
_entity_poly.entity_id
_entity_poly.type
_entity_poly.pdbx_seq_one_letter_code
_entity_poly.pdbx_strand_id
1 'polypeptide(L)'
;MAYEYSIGTHTYQFVDLKEVMAKATPARSGDYLAGVAAETYAERMAARMCLAQVPLKVFLQELLIPYESDEVTRLIIDTHDQQAFAEISHLTVGDFRDWLLSDVADSATLKRVSTGITPEMAAAVSKLMRNQDLILVAKK
;
A
#
# COMPACT_ATOMS: atom_id res chain seq x y z
N MET A 1 -1.90 15.61 -1.09
CA MET A 1 -2.57 15.03 0.08
C MET A 1 -1.64 15.24 1.27
N ALA A 2 -2.14 15.55 2.46
CA ALA A 2 -1.28 15.56 3.66
C ALA A 2 -1.20 14.13 4.20
N TYR A 3 0.00 13.63 4.45
CA TYR A 3 0.20 12.33 5.10
C TYR A 3 0.29 12.53 6.60
N GLU A 4 -0.87 12.49 7.27
CA GLU A 4 -0.92 12.65 8.72
C GLU A 4 -2.03 11.80 9.34
N TYR A 5 -1.86 11.46 10.61
CA TYR A 5 -2.87 10.75 11.38
C TYR A 5 -2.84 11.14 12.85
N SER A 6 -4.02 11.44 13.40
CA SER A 6 -4.17 11.83 14.81
C SER A 6 -4.57 10.63 15.68
N ILE A 7 -3.82 10.40 16.76
CA ILE A 7 -4.16 9.43 17.81
C ILE A 7 -4.31 10.20 19.12
N GLY A 8 -5.55 10.35 19.58
CA GLY A 8 -5.85 11.18 20.75
C GLY A 8 -5.49 12.64 20.49
N THR A 9 -4.55 13.19 21.27
CA THR A 9 -4.07 14.57 21.16
C THR A 9 -2.79 14.72 20.34
N HIS A 10 -2.20 13.61 19.87
CA HIS A 10 -0.96 13.63 19.12
C HIS A 10 -1.23 13.42 17.62
N THR A 11 -0.67 14.31 16.79
CA THR A 11 -0.73 14.21 15.32
C THR A 11 0.62 13.74 14.81
N TYR A 12 0.65 12.58 14.15
CA TYR A 12 1.82 12.09 13.43
C TYR A 12 1.77 12.64 12.01
N GLN A 13 2.87 13.20 11.53
CA GLN A 13 3.02 13.67 10.16
C GLN A 13 4.14 12.88 9.48
N PHE A 14 3.93 12.58 8.21
CA PHE A 14 4.87 11.90 7.34
C PHE A 14 5.14 12.80 6.13
N VAL A 15 6.38 12.84 5.68
CA VAL A 15 6.87 13.75 4.63
C VAL A 15 6.27 13.39 3.27
N ASP A 16 6.22 12.10 2.95
CA ASP A 16 5.78 11.59 1.65
C ASP A 16 5.21 10.15 1.75
N LEU A 17 4.73 9.62 0.63
CA LEU A 17 4.21 8.25 0.56
C LEU A 17 5.29 7.20 0.91
N LYS A 18 6.56 7.48 0.61
CA LYS A 18 7.69 6.57 0.88
C LYS A 18 7.88 6.39 2.38
N GLU A 19 7.81 7.47 3.14
CA GLU A 19 7.91 7.42 4.60
C GLU A 19 6.72 6.68 5.21
N VAL A 20 5.49 6.96 4.75
CA VAL A 20 4.29 6.22 5.20
C VAL A 20 4.46 4.72 4.95
N MET A 21 4.88 4.34 3.74
CA MET A 21 5.10 2.96 3.33
C MET A 21 6.20 2.26 4.15
N ALA A 22 7.27 2.97 4.46
CA ALA A 22 8.36 2.45 5.27
C ALA A 22 7.92 2.24 6.72
N LYS A 23 7.38 3.28 7.36
CA LYS A 23 6.97 3.28 8.77
C LYS A 23 5.77 2.37 9.05
N ALA A 24 4.92 2.09 8.07
CA ALA A 24 3.81 1.13 8.21
C ALA A 24 4.26 -0.34 8.27
N THR A 25 5.51 -0.64 7.93
CA THR A 25 6.04 -2.02 7.90
C THR A 25 6.11 -2.62 9.32
N PRO A 26 5.77 -3.91 9.50
CA PRO A 26 6.09 -4.63 10.72
C PRO A 26 7.58 -4.52 11.06
N ALA A 27 7.93 -4.54 12.35
CA ALA A 27 9.32 -4.36 12.80
C ALA A 27 10.28 -5.37 12.13
N ARG A 28 11.26 -4.87 11.39
CA ARG A 28 12.29 -5.66 10.69
C ARG A 28 13.66 -5.02 10.92
N SER A 29 14.67 -5.84 11.21
CA SER A 29 16.04 -5.35 11.48
C SER A 29 16.65 -4.57 10.32
N GLY A 30 16.36 -4.97 9.07
CA GLY A 30 16.83 -4.26 7.87
C GLY A 30 16.31 -2.83 7.78
N ASP A 31 15.02 -2.62 8.06
CA ASP A 31 14.40 -1.28 8.01
C ASP A 31 14.95 -0.37 9.11
N TYR A 32 15.25 -0.92 10.29
CA TYR A 32 15.94 -0.19 11.35
C TYR A 32 17.37 0.16 10.95
N LEU A 33 18.12 -0.76 10.35
CA LEU A 33 19.48 -0.52 9.88
C LEU A 33 19.53 0.55 8.78
N ALA A 34 18.52 0.56 7.90
CA ALA A 34 18.37 1.56 6.85
C ALA A 34 17.84 2.91 7.36
N GLY A 35 17.44 3.01 8.64
CA GLY A 35 16.92 4.25 9.23
C GLY A 35 15.52 4.66 8.75
N VAL A 36 14.73 3.72 8.22
CA VAL A 36 13.40 4.00 7.64
C VAL A 36 12.24 3.41 8.45
N ALA A 37 12.55 2.58 9.44
CA ALA A 37 11.54 2.02 10.34
C ALA A 37 10.91 3.10 11.23
N ALA A 38 9.66 2.86 11.65
CA ALA A 38 9.04 3.66 12.69
C ALA A 38 9.81 3.54 14.02
N GLU A 39 10.01 4.66 14.70
CA GLU A 39 10.74 4.77 15.96
C GLU A 39 9.94 4.12 17.10
N THR A 40 8.61 4.19 17.04
CA THR A 40 7.72 3.66 18.06
C THR A 40 6.62 2.80 17.48
N TYR A 41 6.03 1.93 18.31
CA TYR A 41 4.82 1.20 17.94
C TYR A 41 3.64 2.13 17.64
N ALA A 42 3.52 3.25 18.37
CA ALA A 42 2.45 4.21 18.15
C ALA A 42 2.57 4.90 16.78
N GLU A 43 3.78 5.31 16.40
CA GLU A 43 4.07 5.87 15.07
C GLU A 43 3.81 4.85 13.96
N ARG A 44 4.22 3.58 14.14
CA ARG A 44 3.90 2.50 13.18
C ARG A 44 2.39 2.36 12.98
N MET A 45 1.63 2.41 14.08
CA MET A 45 0.18 2.33 13.99
C MET A 45 -0.41 3.55 13.30
N ALA A 46 0.09 4.76 13.58
CA ALA A 46 -0.31 5.96 12.88
C ALA A 46 0.00 5.88 11.38
N ALA A 47 1.18 5.36 11.00
CA ALA A 47 1.56 5.15 9.60
C ALA A 47 0.64 4.13 8.91
N ARG A 48 0.28 3.03 9.58
CA ARG A 48 -0.70 2.06 9.04
C ARG A 48 -2.09 2.67 8.87
N MET A 49 -2.54 3.50 9.81
CA MET A 49 -3.84 4.18 9.69
C MET A 49 -3.83 5.23 8.59
N CYS A 50 -2.76 6.01 8.46
CA CYS A 50 -2.54 6.92 7.34
C CYS A 50 -2.52 6.16 6.00
N LEU A 51 -1.77 5.05 5.92
CA LEU A 51 -1.67 4.22 4.72
C LEU A 51 -3.03 3.65 4.31
N ALA A 52 -3.85 3.22 5.28
CA ALA A 52 -5.19 2.70 5.02
C ALA A 52 -6.10 3.72 4.31
N GLN A 53 -5.88 5.03 4.51
CA GLN A 53 -6.67 6.09 3.90
C GLN A 53 -6.15 6.52 2.52
N VAL A 54 -4.99 6.02 2.08
CA VAL A 54 -4.41 6.39 0.78
C VAL A 54 -5.24 5.78 -0.36
N PRO A 55 -5.76 6.57 -1.32
CA PRO A 55 -6.40 6.04 -2.51
C PRO A 55 -5.43 5.24 -3.38
N LEU A 56 -5.85 4.11 -3.96
CA LEU A 56 -4.97 3.31 -4.82
C LEU A 56 -4.41 4.13 -6.00
N LYS A 57 -5.20 5.05 -6.56
CA LYS A 57 -4.78 5.95 -7.64
C LYS A 57 -3.53 6.79 -7.32
N VAL A 58 -3.23 7.04 -6.04
CA VAL A 58 -2.05 7.82 -5.64
C VAL A 58 -0.76 7.12 -6.06
N PHE A 59 -0.71 5.79 -6.04
CA PHE A 59 0.49 5.04 -6.46
C PHE A 59 0.81 5.16 -7.96
N LEU A 60 -0.11 5.69 -8.77
CA LEU A 60 0.12 6.01 -10.19
C LEU A 60 0.52 7.47 -10.41
N GLN A 61 0.42 8.31 -9.38
CA GLN A 61 0.68 9.75 -9.44
C GLN A 61 1.95 10.12 -8.67
N GLU A 62 2.17 9.48 -7.53
CA GLU A 62 3.32 9.66 -6.65
C GLU A 62 4.14 8.37 -6.63
N LEU A 63 5.11 8.29 -7.54
CA LEU A 63 5.99 7.14 -7.68
C LEU A 63 7.08 7.17 -6.60
N LEU A 64 7.31 6.04 -5.93
CA LEU A 64 8.32 5.96 -4.87
C LEU A 64 9.76 6.17 -5.40
N ILE A 65 9.98 5.79 -6.66
CA ILE A 65 11.19 6.07 -7.42
C ILE A 65 10.77 6.82 -8.70
N PRO A 66 11.42 7.93 -9.07
CA PRO A 66 11.01 8.70 -10.25
C PRO A 66 11.11 7.89 -11.55
N TYR A 67 10.08 7.98 -12.39
CA TYR A 67 9.94 7.28 -13.66
C TYR A 67 11.15 7.46 -14.59
N GLU A 68 11.67 8.69 -14.67
CA GLU A 68 12.80 9.04 -15.54
C GLU A 68 14.10 8.40 -15.07
N SER A 69 14.22 8.09 -13.78
CA SER A 69 15.45 7.60 -13.15
C SER A 69 15.54 6.08 -13.03
N ASP A 70 14.43 5.35 -13.25
CA ASP A 70 14.36 3.91 -12.94
C ASP A 70 13.59 3.11 -14.00
N GLU A 71 14.26 2.11 -14.58
CA GLU A 71 13.66 1.29 -15.65
C GLU A 71 12.58 0.34 -15.15
N VAL A 72 12.66 -0.11 -13.90
CA VAL A 72 11.66 -1.01 -13.31
C VAL A 72 10.35 -0.26 -13.09
N THR A 73 10.42 0.97 -12.59
CA THR A 73 9.27 1.88 -12.46
C THR A 73 8.64 2.14 -13.82
N ARG A 74 9.44 2.38 -14.87
CA ARG A 74 8.90 2.52 -16.23
C ARG A 74 8.14 1.29 -16.67
N LEU A 75 8.74 0.11 -16.50
CA LEU A 75 8.08 -1.14 -16.85
C LEU A 75 6.76 -1.33 -16.10
N ILE A 76 6.73 -1.06 -14.79
CA ILE A 76 5.51 -1.16 -13.96
C ILE A 76 4.42 -0.24 -14.50
N ILE A 77 4.75 1.04 -14.78
CA ILE A 77 3.77 2.03 -15.22
C ILE A 77 3.32 1.81 -16.67
N ASP A 78 4.25 1.48 -17.57
CA ASP A 78 3.96 1.25 -18.98
C ASP A 78 3.14 -0.04 -19.23
N THR A 79 3.23 -1.01 -18.31
CA THR A 79 2.46 -2.27 -18.39
C THR A 79 1.19 -2.27 -17.55
N HIS A 80 0.91 -1.18 -16.83
CA HIS A 80 -0.29 -1.06 -16.01
C HIS A 80 -1.56 -0.93 -16.89
N ASP A 81 -2.52 -1.82 -16.69
CA ASP A 81 -3.78 -1.83 -17.43
C ASP A 81 -4.86 -1.01 -16.69
N GLN A 82 -5.21 0.15 -17.25
CA GLN A 82 -6.23 1.04 -16.69
C GLN A 82 -7.63 0.43 -16.68
N GLN A 83 -7.97 -0.44 -17.64
CA GLN A 83 -9.28 -1.10 -17.70
C GLN A 83 -9.39 -2.16 -16.61
N ALA A 84 -8.33 -2.97 -16.44
CA ALA A 84 -8.25 -3.93 -15.33
C ALA A 84 -8.31 -3.23 -13.96
N PHE A 85 -7.67 -2.07 -13.84
CA PHE A 85 -7.67 -1.29 -12.59
C PHE A 85 -9.03 -0.64 -12.28
N ALA A 86 -9.86 -0.35 -13.29
CA ALA A 86 -11.08 0.45 -13.13
C ALA A 86 -12.00 -0.06 -12.01
N GLU A 87 -12.13 -1.37 -11.88
CA GLU A 87 -12.96 -2.07 -10.89
C GLU A 87 -12.57 -1.71 -9.44
N ILE A 88 -11.27 -1.60 -9.15
CA ILE A 88 -10.74 -1.31 -7.81
C ILE A 88 -10.23 0.13 -7.65
N SER A 89 -10.23 0.92 -8.72
CA SER A 89 -9.58 2.23 -8.76
C SER A 89 -10.14 3.27 -7.78
N HIS A 90 -11.36 3.05 -7.28
CA HIS A 90 -12.04 3.93 -6.32
C HIS A 90 -11.69 3.61 -4.87
N LEU A 91 -11.02 2.49 -4.60
CA LEU A 91 -10.70 2.01 -3.27
C LEU A 91 -9.52 2.77 -2.66
N THR A 92 -9.55 2.89 -1.33
CA THR A 92 -8.34 3.15 -0.54
C THR A 92 -7.55 1.86 -0.32
N VAL A 93 -6.31 1.93 0.19
CA VAL A 93 -5.54 0.71 0.56
C VAL A 93 -6.30 -0.10 1.63
N GLY A 94 -6.97 0.57 2.56
CA GLY A 94 -7.82 -0.07 3.56
C GLY A 94 -8.99 -0.81 2.93
N ASP A 95 -9.74 -0.14 2.05
CA ASP A 95 -10.88 -0.76 1.34
C ASP A 95 -10.40 -1.88 0.41
N PHE A 96 -9.21 -1.75 -0.18
CA PHE A 96 -8.60 -2.81 -0.99
C PHE A 96 -8.26 -4.05 -0.18
N ARG A 97 -7.77 -3.90 1.06
CA ARG A 97 -7.61 -5.03 1.99
C ARG A 97 -8.94 -5.73 2.22
N ASP A 98 -9.99 -4.97 2.52
CA ASP A 98 -11.30 -5.54 2.84
C ASP A 98 -11.94 -6.19 1.61
N TRP A 99 -11.76 -5.60 0.42
CA TRP A 99 -12.16 -6.19 -0.86
C TRP A 99 -11.45 -7.52 -1.13
N LEU A 100 -10.12 -7.59 -0.94
CA LEU A 100 -9.34 -8.83 -1.11
C LEU A 100 -9.80 -9.94 -0.14
N LEU A 101 -10.26 -9.58 1.06
CA LEU A 101 -10.78 -10.53 2.04
C LEU A 101 -12.21 -10.99 1.74
N SER A 102 -12.99 -10.20 0.99
CA SER A 102 -14.37 -10.51 0.62
C SER A 102 -14.52 -11.70 -0.35
N ASP A 103 -15.70 -12.30 -0.40
CA ASP A 103 -16.00 -13.38 -1.36
C ASP A 103 -16.05 -12.91 -2.83
N VAL A 104 -16.11 -11.58 -3.07
CA VAL A 104 -16.11 -11.00 -4.43
C VAL A 104 -14.75 -11.16 -5.11
N ALA A 105 -13.66 -11.08 -4.34
CA ALA A 105 -12.30 -11.21 -4.85
C ALA A 105 -11.90 -12.68 -5.02
N ASP A 106 -12.62 -13.41 -5.88
CA ASP A 106 -12.32 -14.79 -6.27
C ASP A 106 -11.18 -14.88 -7.31
N SER A 107 -10.71 -16.10 -7.62
CA SER A 107 -9.57 -16.29 -8.52
C SER A 107 -9.79 -15.69 -9.91
N ALA A 108 -11.02 -15.73 -10.43
CA ALA A 108 -11.34 -15.16 -11.73
C ALA A 108 -11.29 -13.62 -11.71
N THR A 109 -11.80 -13.01 -10.64
CA THR A 109 -11.78 -11.57 -10.41
C THR A 109 -10.36 -11.08 -10.16
N LEU A 110 -9.59 -11.75 -9.30
CA LEU A 110 -8.18 -11.43 -9.06
C LEU A 110 -7.35 -11.50 -10.34
N LYS A 111 -7.57 -12.53 -11.17
CA LYS A 111 -6.89 -12.65 -12.47
C LYS A 111 -7.25 -11.48 -13.39
N ARG A 112 -8.51 -11.06 -13.41
CA ARG A 112 -8.99 -9.93 -14.23
C ARG A 112 -8.36 -8.59 -13.81
N VAL A 113 -8.22 -8.32 -12.51
CA VAL A 113 -7.70 -7.03 -12.02
C VAL A 113 -6.17 -7.01 -11.87
N SER A 114 -5.50 -8.16 -11.98
CA SER A 114 -4.07 -8.31 -11.66
C SER A 114 -3.13 -7.35 -12.40
N THR A 115 -3.39 -7.08 -13.68
CA THR A 115 -2.59 -6.14 -14.50
C THR A 115 -2.83 -4.67 -14.14
N GLY A 116 -3.85 -4.39 -13.33
CA GLY A 116 -4.13 -3.06 -12.76
C GLY A 116 -3.55 -2.87 -11.35
N ILE A 117 -2.87 -3.86 -10.78
CA ILE A 117 -2.29 -3.77 -9.43
C ILE A 117 -0.78 -3.59 -9.56
N THR A 118 -0.27 -2.44 -9.12
CA THR A 118 1.19 -2.22 -9.08
C THR A 118 1.84 -2.93 -7.87
N PRO A 119 3.16 -3.20 -7.92
CA PRO A 119 3.88 -3.73 -6.77
C PRO A 119 3.74 -2.88 -5.51
N GLU A 120 3.68 -1.56 -5.64
CA GLU A 120 3.50 -0.63 -4.52
C GLU A 120 2.12 -0.77 -3.87
N MET A 121 1.05 -0.95 -4.67
CA MET A 121 -0.30 -1.21 -4.14
C MET A 121 -0.34 -2.55 -3.38
N ALA A 122 0.27 -3.60 -3.94
CA ALA A 122 0.37 -4.91 -3.30
C ALA A 122 1.21 -4.85 -2.00
N ALA A 123 2.31 -4.10 -2.02
CA ALA A 123 3.12 -3.86 -0.83
C ALA A 123 2.33 -3.07 0.23
N ALA A 124 1.58 -2.04 -0.17
CA ALA A 124 0.79 -1.21 0.74
C ALA A 124 -0.26 -2.04 1.47
N VAL A 125 -1.03 -2.85 0.73
CA VAL A 125 -2.10 -3.64 1.34
C VAL A 125 -1.57 -4.76 2.23
N SER A 126 -0.45 -5.40 1.86
CA SER A 126 0.17 -6.45 2.68
C SER A 126 0.69 -5.91 4.03
N LYS A 127 1.13 -4.65 4.09
CA LYS A 127 1.53 -3.98 5.35
C LYS A 127 0.35 -3.82 6.32
N LEU A 128 -0.89 -3.76 5.82
CA LEU A 128 -2.10 -3.62 6.64
C LEU A 128 -2.68 -4.97 7.10
N MET A 129 -2.25 -6.07 6.51
CA MET A 129 -2.77 -7.40 6.80
C MET A 129 -2.13 -8.03 8.03
N ARG A 130 -2.89 -8.88 8.73
CA ARG A 130 -2.36 -9.83 9.72
C ARG A 130 -1.95 -11.12 9.00
N ASN A 131 -1.23 -12.01 9.69
CA ASN A 131 -0.78 -13.28 9.08
C ASN A 131 -1.94 -14.11 8.53
N GLN A 132 -3.08 -14.16 9.22
CA GLN A 132 -4.25 -14.89 8.75
C GLN A 132 -4.84 -14.28 7.47
N ASP A 133 -4.92 -12.95 7.40
CA ASP A 133 -5.37 -12.22 6.20
C ASP A 133 -4.46 -12.57 5.00
N LEU A 134 -3.14 -12.53 5.21
CA LEU A 134 -2.16 -12.87 4.17
C LEU A 134 -2.33 -14.32 3.66
N ILE A 135 -2.51 -15.27 4.57
CA ILE A 135 -2.74 -16.68 4.22
C ILE A 135 -4.07 -16.84 3.46
N LEU A 136 -5.13 -16.17 3.91
CA LEU A 136 -6.46 -16.29 3.30
C LEU A 136 -6.49 -15.71 1.89
N VAL A 137 -5.91 -14.52 1.69
CA VAL A 137 -5.86 -13.86 0.38
C VAL A 137 -4.98 -14.64 -0.58
N ALA A 138 -3.81 -15.14 -0.14
CA ALA A 138 -2.91 -15.91 -0.98
C ALA A 138 -3.43 -17.32 -1.35
N LYS A 139 -4.43 -17.83 -0.65
CA LYS A 139 -5.07 -19.12 -0.93
C LYS A 139 -6.06 -19.05 -2.12
N LYS A 140 -6.61 -17.86 -2.39
CA LYS A 140 -7.56 -17.64 -3.49
C LYS A 140 -6.88 -17.70 -4.85
#